data_AF-A0A2E8TGD8-F1
#
_entry.id   AF-A0A2E8TGD8-F1
#
_cell.length_a   1.000
_cell.length_b   1.000
_cell.length_c   1.000
_cell.angle_alpha   90.00
_cell.angle_beta   90.00
_cell.angle_gamma   90.00
#
_symmetry.space_group_name_H-M   'P 1'
#
loop_
_entity.id
_entity.type
_entity.pdbx_description
1 polymer ?
#
loop_
_entity_poly.entity_id
_entity_poly.type
_entity_poly.pdbx_seq_one_letter_code
_entity_poly.pdbx_strand_id
1 'polypeptide(L)'
;MPGPVVNGVRQAMVSGSPSAAGSRDEAQLPLMADGTIRLLLLSSGELLMARLRTTTDSDGQPAYQLIRPRRVQGIEGDSEGFALAPFLSGLTPQSSVVLFKHAVASVLEPDGLLLQAYAKQTSQECPLEETPVERLKRAFQEFTESFEG
;
A
#
# COMPACT_ATOMS: atom_id res chain seq x y z
N MET A 1 -27.36 19.35 -42.79
CA MET A 1 -27.27 18.65 -41.49
C MET A 1 -26.39 17.43 -41.67
N PRO A 2 -25.22 17.32 -41.01
CA PRO A 2 -24.35 16.14 -41.12
C PRO A 2 -24.89 15.03 -40.22
N GLY A 3 -25.08 13.83 -40.77
CA GLY A 3 -25.58 12.66 -40.05
C GLY A 3 -24.54 12.03 -39.10
N PRO A 4 -24.96 11.09 -38.24
CA PRO A 4 -24.10 10.48 -37.23
C PRO A 4 -23.24 9.38 -37.85
N VAL A 5 -21.91 9.47 -37.66
CA VAL A 5 -20.95 8.47 -38.15
C VAL A 5 -20.54 7.57 -36.98
N VAL A 6 -20.94 6.30 -37.03
CA VAL A 6 -20.62 5.29 -36.03
C VAL A 6 -19.30 4.62 -36.44
N ASN A 7 -18.23 4.85 -35.68
CA ASN A 7 -16.93 4.23 -35.91
C ASN A 7 -16.65 3.10 -34.90
N GLY A 8 -16.82 1.86 -35.40
CA GLY A 8 -15.84 0.79 -35.27
C GLY A 8 -15.46 0.29 -33.87
N VAL A 9 -16.21 -0.70 -33.38
CA VAL A 9 -15.72 -1.65 -32.37
C VAL A 9 -14.55 -2.44 -32.95
N ARG A 10 -13.34 -2.27 -32.40
CA ARG A 10 -12.23 -3.22 -32.60
C ARG A 10 -11.97 -3.95 -31.29
N GLN A 11 -12.44 -5.19 -31.25
CA GLN A 11 -11.95 -6.23 -30.36
C GLN A 11 -10.45 -6.41 -30.64
N ALA A 12 -9.61 -6.24 -29.62
CA ALA A 12 -8.21 -6.65 -29.67
C ALA A 12 -8.03 -7.78 -28.65
N MET A 13 -7.70 -8.94 -29.22
CA MET A 13 -7.49 -10.22 -28.57
C MET A 13 -6.33 -10.17 -27.56
N VAL A 14 -6.49 -11.02 -26.54
CA VAL A 14 -5.43 -11.56 -25.71
C VAL A 14 -4.30 -12.11 -26.59
N SER A 15 -3.07 -11.70 -26.30
CA SER A 15 -1.86 -12.45 -26.65
C SER A 15 -0.85 -12.23 -25.54
N GLY A 16 -0.75 -13.22 -24.65
CA GLY A 16 0.40 -13.37 -23.79
C GLY A 16 1.57 -13.95 -24.57
N SER A 17 2.78 -13.51 -24.26
CA SER A 17 3.99 -14.30 -24.35
C SER A 17 5.05 -13.76 -23.39
N PRO A 18 5.93 -14.63 -22.86
CA PRO A 18 6.64 -14.42 -21.60
C PRO A 18 8.05 -13.85 -21.79
N SER A 19 8.71 -13.55 -20.67
CA SER A 19 10.16 -13.29 -20.47
C SER A 19 10.46 -11.88 -19.98
N ALA A 20 10.63 -11.74 -18.66
CA ALA A 20 11.94 -11.50 -18.07
C ALA A 20 11.80 -11.46 -16.55
N ALA A 21 12.48 -12.38 -15.87
CA ALA A 21 12.88 -12.18 -14.49
C ALA A 21 13.89 -11.02 -14.49
N GLY A 22 13.39 -9.82 -14.24
CA GLY A 22 14.16 -8.59 -14.20
C GLY A 22 13.27 -7.55 -13.54
N SER A 23 13.80 -6.90 -12.51
CA SER A 23 13.20 -5.79 -11.77
C SER A 23 12.21 -5.01 -12.64
N ARG A 24 10.91 -5.24 -12.44
CA ARG A 24 9.90 -4.29 -12.89
C ARG A 24 10.23 -3.02 -12.13
N ASP A 25 10.74 -2.04 -12.85
CA ASP A 25 10.86 -0.66 -12.39
C ASP A 25 9.43 -0.16 -12.19
N GLU A 26 8.84 -0.56 -11.06
CA GLU A 26 7.49 -0.19 -10.68
C GLU A 26 7.48 1.32 -10.52
N ALA A 27 6.68 2.02 -11.35
CA ALA A 27 6.60 3.47 -11.31
C ALA A 27 6.42 3.98 -9.88
N GLN A 28 7.20 5.00 -9.53
CA GLN A 28 7.17 5.63 -8.21
C GLN A 28 5.72 6.02 -7.87
N LEU A 29 5.20 5.52 -6.74
CA LEU A 29 3.83 5.83 -6.31
C LEU A 29 3.88 7.08 -5.42
N PRO A 30 3.31 8.23 -5.87
CA PRO A 30 3.43 9.48 -5.15
C PRO A 30 2.66 9.45 -3.83
N LEU A 31 3.07 10.25 -2.85
CA LEU A 31 2.44 10.34 -1.53
C LEU A 31 0.97 10.76 -1.61
N MET A 32 0.64 11.59 -2.60
CA MET A 32 -0.71 12.08 -2.89
C MET A 32 -1.66 11.01 -3.44
N ALA A 33 -1.16 9.81 -3.79
CA ALA A 33 -2.04 8.71 -4.12
C ALA A 33 -2.66 8.20 -2.82
N ASP A 34 -3.93 8.55 -2.61
CA ASP A 34 -4.84 8.19 -1.52
C ASP A 34 -4.42 6.94 -0.70
N GLY A 35 -4.57 6.98 0.62
CA GLY A 35 -4.21 5.88 1.53
C GLY A 35 -2.90 6.06 2.33
N THR A 36 -2.74 5.25 3.38
CA THR A 36 -1.60 5.33 4.32
C THR A 36 -0.85 4.01 4.39
N ILE A 37 0.46 4.04 4.59
CA ILE A 37 1.23 2.81 4.77
C ILE A 37 0.97 2.28 6.18
N ARG A 38 0.50 1.03 6.27
CA ARG A 38 0.05 0.40 7.52
C ARG A 38 0.59 -1.01 7.65
N LEU A 39 0.69 -1.46 8.89
CA LEU A 39 0.81 -2.87 9.22
C LEU A 39 -0.58 -3.46 9.43
N LEU A 40 -0.81 -4.66 8.90
CA LEU A 40 -2.05 -5.41 9.04
C LEU A 40 -1.74 -6.77 9.62
N LEU A 41 -2.26 -7.04 10.82
CA LEU A 41 -2.30 -8.40 11.36
C LEU A 41 -3.56 -9.07 10.82
N LEU A 42 -3.38 -10.13 10.03
CA LEU A 42 -4.48 -10.93 9.53
C LEU A 42 -4.98 -11.90 10.59
N SER A 43 -6.26 -12.28 10.49
CA SER A 43 -6.87 -13.33 11.31
C SER A 43 -6.18 -14.69 11.16
N SER A 44 -5.44 -14.92 10.06
CA SER A 44 -4.58 -16.09 9.88
C SER A 44 -3.31 -16.07 10.74
N GLY A 45 -2.99 -14.94 11.37
CA GLY A 45 -1.73 -14.71 12.09
C GLY A 45 -0.60 -14.12 11.24
N GLU A 46 -0.82 -13.91 9.94
CA GLU A 46 0.19 -13.26 9.09
C GLU A 46 0.25 -11.75 9.30
N LEU A 47 1.46 -11.19 9.31
CA LEU A 47 1.71 -9.76 9.37
C LEU A 47 2.05 -9.22 7.97
N LEU A 48 1.26 -8.28 7.49
CA LEU A 48 1.45 -7.61 6.21
C LEU A 48 1.77 -6.14 6.38
N MET A 49 2.51 -5.59 5.44
CA MET A 49 2.71 -4.17 5.26
C MET A 49 2.23 -3.76 3.87
N ALA A 50 1.39 -2.73 3.79
CA ALA A 50 0.83 -2.26 2.53
C ALA A 50 0.47 -0.77 2.61
N ARG A 51 0.33 -0.11 1.46
CA ARG A 51 -0.44 1.15 1.41
C ARG A 51 -1.92 0.78 1.40
N LEU A 52 -2.62 1.20 2.45
CA LEU A 52 -3.98 0.87 2.77
C LEU A 52 -4.94 1.97 2.33
N ARG A 53 -5.97 1.60 1.58
CA ARG A 53 -7.16 2.44 1.32
C ARG A 53 -8.40 1.76 1.85
N THR A 54 -9.37 2.57 2.25
CA THR A 54 -10.74 2.10 2.43
C THR A 54 -11.39 1.96 1.06
N THR A 55 -12.14 0.87 0.87
CA THR A 55 -12.88 0.61 -0.37
C THR A 55 -14.12 -0.23 -0.06
N THR A 56 -14.79 -0.73 -1.08
CA THR A 56 -15.86 -1.72 -0.97
C THR A 56 -15.54 -2.96 -1.79
N ASP A 57 -16.03 -4.12 -1.36
CA ASP A 57 -15.95 -5.35 -2.16
C ASP A 57 -17.02 -5.38 -3.27
N SER A 58 -17.10 -6.51 -3.98
CA SER A 58 -18.07 -6.72 -5.07
C SER A 58 -19.53 -6.68 -4.61
N ASP A 59 -19.79 -6.94 -3.33
CA ASP A 59 -21.12 -6.92 -2.73
C ASP A 59 -21.43 -5.54 -2.09
N GLY A 60 -20.52 -4.58 -2.23
CA GLY A 60 -20.64 -3.23 -1.69
C GLY A 60 -20.32 -3.13 -0.20
N GLN A 61 -19.79 -4.19 0.43
CA GLN A 61 -19.43 -4.16 1.84
C GLN A 61 -18.09 -3.47 2.06
N PRO A 62 -17.87 -2.83 3.23
CA PRO A 62 -16.59 -2.20 3.55
C PRO A 62 -15.42 -3.17 3.47
N ALA A 63 -14.39 -2.79 2.73
CA ALA A 63 -13.18 -3.57 2.51
C ALA A 63 -11.94 -2.67 2.53
N TYR A 64 -10.78 -3.31 2.43
CA TYR A 64 -9.50 -2.65 2.34
C TYR A 64 -8.85 -2.93 1.00
N GLN A 65 -8.36 -1.90 0.32
CA GLN A 65 -7.47 -2.08 -0.82
C GLN A 65 -6.02 -2.02 -0.30
N LEU A 66 -5.29 -3.10 -0.50
CA LEU A 66 -3.86 -3.18 -0.21
C LEU A 66 -3.08 -2.94 -1.50
N ILE A 67 -2.23 -1.92 -1.49
CA ILE A 67 -1.35 -1.60 -2.61
C ILE A 67 0.08 -2.01 -2.22
N ARG A 68 0.72 -2.75 -3.13
CA ARG A 68 2.04 -3.38 -3.02
C ARG A 68 2.25 -4.16 -1.70
N PRO A 69 1.33 -5.08 -1.32
CA PRO A 69 1.43 -5.77 -0.04
C PRO A 69 2.68 -6.63 0.06
N ARG A 70 3.39 -6.49 1.18
CA ARG A 70 4.54 -7.31 1.57
C ARG A 70 4.24 -8.05 2.86
N ARG A 71 4.62 -9.32 2.94
CA ARG A 71 4.63 -10.07 4.20
C ARG A 71 5.88 -9.66 4.99
N VAL A 72 5.67 -9.32 6.25
CA VAL A 72 6.73 -9.01 7.21
C VAL A 72 7.13 -10.32 7.89
N GLN A 73 8.41 -10.67 7.81
CA GLN A 73 8.97 -11.87 8.42
C GLN A 73 10.08 -11.45 9.39
N GLY A 74 10.05 -11.94 10.62
CA GLY A 74 11.20 -11.82 11.51
C GLY A 74 12.36 -12.69 11.02
N ILE A 75 13.59 -12.24 11.21
CA ILE A 75 14.79 -13.03 10.94
C ILE A 75 15.11 -13.81 12.22
N GLU A 76 15.07 -15.15 12.17
CA GLU A 76 15.37 -15.96 13.35
C GLU A 76 16.77 -15.67 13.90
N GLY A 77 16.85 -15.40 15.20
CA GLY A 77 18.11 -15.10 15.90
C GLY A 77 18.51 -13.63 15.93
N ASP A 78 17.78 -12.75 15.25
CA ASP A 78 17.97 -11.30 15.29
C ASP A 78 16.68 -10.62 15.78
N SER A 79 16.71 -10.09 17.00
CA SER A 79 15.55 -9.42 17.60
C SER A 79 15.13 -8.14 16.87
N GLU A 80 16.01 -7.58 16.02
CA GLU A 80 15.73 -6.37 15.22
C GLU A 80 15.66 -6.65 13.71
N GLY A 81 15.90 -7.89 13.28
CA GLY A 81 15.96 -8.25 11.87
C GLY A 81 14.58 -8.54 11.28
N PHE A 82 14.23 -7.85 10.19
CA PHE A 82 13.03 -8.14 9.41
C PHE A 82 13.34 -8.32 7.91
N ALA A 83 12.51 -9.14 7.26
CA ALA A 83 12.49 -9.32 5.82
C ALA A 83 11.10 -9.04 5.25
N LEU A 84 11.07 -8.44 4.05
CA LEU A 84 9.85 -8.11 3.34
C LEU A 84 9.75 -8.96 2.07
N ALA A 85 8.76 -9.85 2.03
CA ALA A 85 8.50 -10.73 0.89
C ALA A 85 7.19 -10.34 0.17
N PRO A 86 7.03 -10.55 -1.15
CA PRO A 86 5.72 -10.39 -1.79
C PRO A 86 4.66 -11.30 -1.13
N PHE A 87 3.50 -10.76 -0.76
CA PHE A 87 2.47 -11.51 -0.03
C PHE A 87 1.92 -12.71 -0.82
N LEU A 88 1.50 -12.49 -2.07
CA LEU A 88 0.85 -13.51 -2.90
C LEU A 88 1.78 -14.05 -4.00
N SER A 89 3.06 -14.19 -3.68
CA SER A 89 4.06 -14.75 -4.60
C SER A 89 3.61 -16.13 -5.10
N GLY A 90 3.61 -16.32 -6.43
CA GLY A 90 3.20 -17.58 -7.06
C GLY A 90 1.69 -17.76 -7.23
N LEU A 91 0.85 -16.89 -6.64
CA LEU A 91 -0.62 -16.96 -6.78
C LEU A 91 -1.16 -15.92 -7.76
N THR A 92 -0.68 -14.68 -7.69
CA THR A 92 -1.13 -13.60 -8.59
C THR A 92 0.01 -12.62 -8.89
N PRO A 93 0.10 -12.09 -10.12
CA PRO A 93 1.03 -11.02 -10.46
C PRO A 93 0.50 -9.63 -10.06
N GLN A 94 -0.71 -9.53 -9.52
CA GLN A 94 -1.32 -8.25 -9.14
C GLN A 94 -0.57 -7.61 -7.98
N SER A 95 -0.22 -6.34 -8.12
CA SER A 95 0.41 -5.54 -7.07
C SER A 95 -0.60 -4.86 -6.15
N SER A 96 -1.90 -4.99 -6.41
CA SER A 96 -2.96 -4.48 -5.55
C SER A 96 -4.05 -5.53 -5.38
N VAL A 97 -4.56 -5.67 -4.16
CA VAL A 97 -5.61 -6.63 -3.82
C VAL A 97 -6.66 -6.01 -2.91
N VAL A 98 -7.89 -6.49 -3.01
CA VAL A 98 -8.97 -6.14 -2.08
C VAL A 98 -9.03 -7.23 -1.00
N LEU A 99 -9.00 -6.81 0.25
CA LEU A 99 -9.07 -7.64 1.43
C LEU A 99 -10.35 -7.33 2.18
N PHE A 100 -11.14 -8.35 2.49
CA PHE A 100 -12.34 -8.20 3.30
C PHE A 100 -12.00 -7.74 4.72
N LYS A 101 -12.79 -6.82 5.27
CA LYS A 101 -12.52 -6.24 6.60
C LYS A 101 -12.46 -7.29 7.71
N HIS A 102 -13.27 -8.35 7.62
CA HIS A 102 -13.29 -9.43 8.62
C HIS A 102 -12.05 -10.34 8.60
N ALA A 103 -11.24 -10.29 7.54
CA ALA A 103 -9.99 -11.04 7.47
C ALA A 103 -8.85 -10.34 8.25
N VAL A 104 -9.03 -9.07 8.62
CA VAL A 104 -8.06 -8.26 9.37
C VAL A 104 -8.36 -8.35 10.86
N ALA A 105 -7.39 -8.79 11.64
CA ALA A 105 -7.47 -8.80 13.10
C ALA A 105 -7.10 -7.43 13.69
N SER A 106 -6.07 -6.76 13.15
CA SER A 106 -5.66 -5.42 13.61
C SER A 106 -4.96 -4.62 12.51
N VAL A 107 -5.06 -3.29 12.61
CA VAL A 107 -4.32 -2.33 11.78
C VAL A 107 -3.43 -1.52 12.71
N LEU A 108 -2.13 -1.49 12.41
CA LEU A 108 -1.07 -0.92 13.25
C LEU A 108 -0.26 0.12 12.46
N GLU A 109 0.42 1.00 13.19
CA GLU A 109 1.45 1.87 12.61
C GLU A 109 2.78 1.10 12.49
N PRO A 110 3.47 1.17 11.34
CA PRO A 110 4.83 0.65 11.22
C PRO A 110 5.83 1.52 11.97
N ASP A 111 6.94 0.92 12.42
CA ASP A 111 8.11 1.70 12.84
C ASP A 111 8.81 2.37 11.63
N GLY A 112 9.65 3.37 11.90
CA GLY A 112 10.31 4.17 10.87
C GLY A 112 11.30 3.37 9.99
N LEU A 113 11.99 2.38 10.55
CA LEU A 113 12.96 1.56 9.80
C LEU A 113 12.25 0.64 8.80
N LEU A 114 11.19 -0.03 9.26
CA LEU A 114 10.34 -0.89 8.46
C LEU A 114 9.60 -0.09 7.38
N LEU A 115 9.12 1.10 7.73
CA LEU A 115 8.52 2.04 6.79
C LEU A 115 9.48 2.44 5.66
N GLN A 116 10.71 2.82 6.02
CA GLN A 116 11.74 3.20 5.04
C GLN A 116 12.12 2.02 4.14
N ALA A 117 12.31 0.83 4.71
CA ALA A 117 12.64 -0.38 3.96
C ALA A 117 11.52 -0.76 2.98
N TYR A 118 10.27 -0.73 3.43
CA TYR A 118 9.10 -0.97 2.58
C TYR A 118 8.98 0.06 1.46
N ALA A 119 9.10 1.35 1.77
CA ALA A 119 9.03 2.43 0.79
C ALA A 119 10.08 2.25 -0.31
N LYS A 120 11.32 1.94 0.07
CA LYS A 120 12.43 1.66 -0.85
C LYS A 120 12.18 0.42 -1.71
N GLN A 121 11.75 -0.69 -1.12
CA GLN A 121 11.54 -1.94 -1.86
C GLN A 121 10.32 -1.88 -2.79
N THR A 122 9.36 -1.03 -2.48
CA THR A 122 8.11 -0.90 -3.25
C THR A 122 8.06 0.34 -4.11
N SER A 123 9.13 1.13 -4.23
CA SER A 123 9.14 2.41 -4.98
C SER A 123 7.95 3.31 -4.60
N GLN A 124 7.65 3.41 -3.32
CA GLN A 124 6.61 4.29 -2.79
C GLN A 124 7.27 5.47 -2.10
N GLU A 125 6.70 6.66 -2.27
CA GLU A 125 7.11 7.78 -1.45
C GLU A 125 6.81 7.47 0.02
N CYS A 126 7.85 7.58 0.84
CA CYS A 126 7.76 7.48 2.29
C CYS A 126 7.25 8.83 2.80
N PRO A 127 6.24 8.87 3.70
CA PRO A 127 6.00 10.05 4.49
C PRO A 127 7.30 10.37 5.20
N LEU A 128 7.88 11.54 4.95
CA LEU A 128 9.02 11.99 5.71
C LEU A 128 8.56 12.07 7.16
N GLU A 129 9.24 11.38 8.08
CA GLU A 129 9.04 11.68 9.49
C GLU A 129 9.32 13.17 9.67
N GLU A 130 8.35 13.90 10.21
CA GLU A 130 8.53 15.30 10.56
C GLU A 130 9.81 15.40 11.39
N THR A 131 10.72 16.27 10.94
CA THR A 131 11.94 16.54 11.69
C THR A 131 11.55 16.91 13.13
N PRO A 132 12.41 16.66 14.14
CA PRO A 132 12.11 17.04 15.52
C PRO A 132 11.63 18.49 15.67
N VAL A 133 12.14 19.38 14.81
CA VAL A 133 11.73 20.79 14.72
C VAL A 133 10.31 20.95 14.16
N GLU A 134 9.94 20.22 13.12
CA GLU A 134 8.59 20.24 12.56
C GLU A 134 7.57 19.63 13.53
N ARG A 135 7.91 18.54 14.21
CA ARG A 135 7.08 17.98 15.29
C ARG A 135 6.88 18.98 16.41
N LEU A 136 7.94 19.68 16.82
CA LEU A 136 7.86 20.72 17.84
C LEU A 136 6.97 21.88 17.37
N LYS A 137 7.13 22.35 16.12
CA LYS A 137 6.29 23.40 15.55
C LYS A 137 4.82 23.00 15.52
N ARG A 138 4.51 21.79 15.10
CA ARG A 138 3.15 21.26 15.08
C ARG A 138 2.55 21.16 16.48
N ALA A 139 3.28 20.57 17.42
CA ALA A 139 2.84 20.46 18.80
C ALA A 139 2.61 21.83 19.45
N PHE A 140 3.46 22.81 19.14
CA PHE A 140 3.29 24.18 19.62
C PHE A 140 2.08 24.86 19.00
N GLN A 141 1.84 24.63 17.71
CA GLN A 141 0.69 25.16 16.99
C GLN A 141 -0.63 24.57 17.51
N GLU A 142 -0.71 23.24 17.67
CA GLU A 142 -1.87 22.55 18.28
C GLU A 142 -2.12 23.03 19.71
N PHE A 143 -1.05 23.26 20.49
CA PHE A 143 -1.16 23.84 21.82
C PHE A 143 -1.74 25.25 21.77
N THR A 144 -1.25 26.14 20.91
CA THR A 144 -1.78 27.51 20.81
C THR A 144 -3.23 27.56 20.31
N GLU A 145 -3.58 26.70 19.35
CA GLU A 145 -4.96 26.59 18.83
C GLU A 145 -5.93 26.07 19.91
N SER A 146 -5.44 25.28 20.88
CA SER A 146 -6.26 24.80 22.01
C SER A 146 -6.65 25.89 23.03
N PHE A 147 -6.00 27.06 23.02
CA PHE A 147 -6.35 28.20 23.89
C PHE A 147 -7.28 29.22 23.22
N GLU A 148 -7.40 29.21 21.90
CA GLU A 148 -8.27 30.12 21.14
C GLU A 148 -9.68 29.54 20.88
N GLY A 149 -10.01 28.39 21.49
CA GLY A 149 -11.32 27.73 21.44
C GLY A 149 -12.21 27.99 22.65
#